data_AF-A0AAD0PNX0-F1
#
_entry.id   AF-A0AAD0PNX0-F1
#
_cell.length_a   1.000
_cell.length_b   1.000
_cell.length_c   1.000
_cell.angle_alpha   90.00
_cell.angle_beta   90.00
_cell.angle_gamma   90.00
#
_symmetry.space_group_name_H-M   'P 1'
#
loop_
_entity.id
_entity.type
_entity.pdbx_description
1 polymer ?
#
loop_
_entity_poly.entity_id
_entity_poly.type
_entity_poly.pdbx_seq_one_letter_code
_entity_poly.pdbx_strand_id
1 'polypeptide(L)'
;MAGSVNQPFLAAIQLFVDSSKQEMDEVVRRTGIKILGRLVEMSPVGQPDIWQVNQTATAYNTAVREHNATLRDDPANLTKSGRLKRGLRVNDSMDIKKPDGYVGGRFKNNWYVGFDSQPTQSNDTPDASGQGSNSRGLAVLEVFRVGQVSSIYFTNNLPYAQALENGHSGQAPGGMVGITALDAAQLFREAMSEVRNGQ
;
A
#
# COMPACT_ATOMS: atom_id res chain seq x y z
N MET A 1 34.87 -24.69 43.36
CA MET A 1 33.65 -25.52 43.18
C MET A 1 32.34 -24.72 43.15
N ALA A 2 32.29 -23.44 43.58
CA ALA A 2 31.05 -22.65 43.58
C ALA A 2 30.57 -22.14 42.19
N GLY A 3 31.41 -22.23 41.15
CA GLY A 3 31.08 -21.73 39.82
C GLY A 3 30.12 -22.62 39.01
N SER A 4 29.87 -23.87 39.40
CA SER A 4 29.08 -24.83 38.60
C SER A 4 27.62 -24.98 39.03
N VAL A 5 27.29 -24.78 40.31
CA VAL A 5 25.94 -25.08 40.85
C VAL A 5 24.86 -24.13 40.29
N ASN A 6 25.23 -22.87 40.02
CA ASN A 6 24.29 -21.88 39.50
C ASN A 6 24.21 -21.87 37.96
N GLN A 7 25.05 -22.65 37.25
CA GLN A 7 25.09 -22.65 35.79
C GLN A 7 23.73 -23.01 35.14
N PRO A 8 22.99 -24.03 35.62
CA PRO A 8 21.69 -24.36 35.03
C PRO A 8 20.67 -23.22 35.18
N PHE A 9 20.68 -22.51 36.31
CA PHE A 9 19.80 -21.37 36.56
C PHE A 9 20.12 -20.19 35.64
N LEU A 10 21.42 -19.83 35.51
CA LEU A 10 21.85 -18.76 34.61
C LEU A 10 21.52 -19.08 33.15
N ALA A 11 21.68 -20.35 32.73
CA ALA A 11 21.31 -20.80 31.40
C ALA A 11 19.79 -20.66 31.14
N ALA A 12 18.95 -20.97 32.13
CA ALA A 12 17.50 -20.80 32.02
C ALA A 12 17.08 -19.32 31.88
N ILE A 13 17.72 -18.42 32.62
CA ILE A 13 17.50 -16.96 32.46
C ILE A 13 17.89 -16.52 31.06
N GLN A 14 19.06 -16.94 30.58
CA GLN A 14 19.54 -16.56 29.24
C GLN A 14 18.60 -17.07 28.15
N LEU A 15 18.13 -18.32 28.27
CA LEU A 15 17.16 -18.89 27.35
C LEU A 15 15.85 -18.10 27.30
N PHE A 16 15.31 -17.71 28.46
CA PHE A 16 14.10 -16.89 28.53
C PHE A 16 14.29 -15.51 27.87
N VAL A 17 15.42 -14.85 28.15
CA VAL A 17 15.77 -13.56 27.55
C VAL A 17 15.90 -13.67 26.03
N ASP A 18 16.59 -14.70 25.54
CA ASP A 18 16.79 -14.90 24.11
C ASP A 18 15.49 -15.23 23.39
N SER A 19 14.64 -16.08 23.99
CA SER A 19 13.29 -16.36 23.47
C SER A 19 12.44 -15.09 23.39
N SER A 20 12.46 -14.27 24.46
CA SER A 20 11.70 -13.02 24.50
C SER A 20 12.18 -12.04 23.41
N LYS A 21 13.49 -11.94 23.19
CA LYS A 21 14.05 -11.10 22.11
C LYS A 21 13.65 -11.60 20.73
N GLN A 22 13.65 -12.92 20.50
CA GLN A 22 13.24 -13.51 19.23
C GLN A 22 11.76 -13.20 18.91
N GLU A 23 10.86 -13.34 19.89
CA GLU A 23 9.46 -12.97 19.72
C GLU A 23 9.29 -11.47 19.42
N MET A 24 10.01 -10.61 20.14
CA MET A 24 10.00 -9.16 19.88
C MET A 24 10.51 -8.82 18.48
N ASP A 25 11.62 -9.43 18.04
CA ASP A 25 12.17 -9.27 16.70
C ASP A 25 11.16 -9.64 15.63
N GLU A 26 10.43 -10.73 15.84
CA GLU A 26 9.44 -11.23 14.90
C GLU A 26 8.21 -10.32 14.81
N VAL A 27 7.69 -9.85 15.95
CA VAL A 27 6.55 -8.91 15.99
C VAL A 27 6.88 -7.63 15.24
N VAL A 28 8.05 -7.04 15.51
CA VAL A 28 8.44 -5.78 14.86
C VAL A 28 8.69 -5.98 13.37
N ARG A 29 9.36 -7.07 12.96
CA ARG A 29 9.56 -7.40 11.54
C ARG A 29 8.25 -7.55 10.80
N ARG A 30 7.33 -8.37 11.31
CA ARG A 30 6.02 -8.59 10.69
C ARG A 30 5.22 -7.31 10.60
N THR A 31 5.25 -6.49 11.63
CA THR A 31 4.59 -5.18 11.60
C THR A 31 5.19 -4.29 10.51
N GLY A 32 6.52 -4.21 10.41
CA GLY A 32 7.20 -3.46 9.35
C GLY A 32 6.85 -3.96 7.95
N ILE A 33 6.74 -5.27 7.77
CA ILE A 33 6.32 -5.89 6.50
C ILE A 33 4.89 -5.49 6.15
N LYS A 34 3.97 -5.53 7.13
CA LYS A 34 2.58 -5.13 6.94
C LYS A 34 2.45 -3.64 6.60
N ILE A 35 3.20 -2.77 7.29
CA ILE A 35 3.27 -1.33 6.99
C ILE A 35 3.76 -1.12 5.56
N LEU A 36 4.88 -1.73 5.18
CA LEU A 36 5.41 -1.63 3.81
C LEU A 36 4.41 -2.11 2.78
N GLY A 37 3.81 -3.29 3.01
CA GLY A 37 2.80 -3.87 2.13
C GLY A 37 1.62 -2.94 1.93
N ARG A 38 1.12 -2.31 3.01
CA ARG A 38 0.03 -1.33 2.96
C ARG A 38 0.39 -0.09 2.15
N LEU A 39 1.57 0.49 2.40
CA LEU A 39 2.08 1.64 1.66
C LEU A 39 2.19 1.34 0.15
N VAL A 40 2.73 0.18 -0.20
CA VAL A 40 2.88 -0.28 -1.58
C VAL A 40 1.52 -0.58 -2.22
N GLU A 41 0.60 -1.21 -1.50
CA GLU A 41 -0.73 -1.54 -2.01
C GLU A 41 -1.52 -0.27 -2.37
N MET A 42 -1.58 0.69 -1.42
CA MET A 42 -2.30 1.96 -1.57
C MET A 42 -1.67 2.90 -2.60
N SER A 43 -0.39 2.69 -2.94
CA SER A 43 0.33 3.57 -3.85
C SER A 43 -0.29 3.58 -5.25
N PRO A 44 -0.56 4.76 -5.83
CA PRO A 44 -1.17 4.83 -7.14
C PRO A 44 -0.23 4.36 -8.25
N VAL A 45 -0.81 3.78 -9.29
CA VAL A 45 -0.11 3.41 -10.54
C VAL A 45 -0.44 4.35 -11.71
N GLY A 46 -1.21 5.40 -11.45
CA GLY A 46 -1.70 6.35 -12.45
C GLY A 46 -3.22 6.29 -12.60
N GLN A 47 -3.83 7.43 -12.91
CA GLN A 47 -5.28 7.57 -13.06
C GLN A 47 -5.63 7.99 -14.50
N PRO A 48 -6.01 7.04 -15.37
CA PRO A 48 -6.24 7.34 -16.77
C PRO A 48 -7.31 8.42 -17.03
N ASP A 49 -8.37 8.43 -16.24
CA ASP A 49 -9.53 9.30 -16.47
C ASP A 49 -9.24 10.79 -16.26
N ILE A 50 -8.21 11.13 -15.47
CA ILE A 50 -7.83 12.53 -15.20
C ILE A 50 -6.66 13.02 -16.07
N TRP A 51 -6.09 12.15 -16.90
CA TRP A 51 -5.01 12.56 -17.79
C TRP A 51 -5.53 13.55 -18.83
N GLN A 52 -4.74 14.59 -19.10
CA GLN A 52 -5.13 15.64 -20.05
C GLN A 52 -5.48 15.08 -21.43
N VAL A 53 -4.76 14.06 -21.88
CA VAL A 53 -5.00 13.36 -23.15
C VAL A 53 -6.37 12.67 -23.23
N ASN A 54 -7.00 12.42 -22.07
CA ASN A 54 -8.28 11.74 -21.96
C ASN A 54 -9.43 12.65 -21.54
N GLN A 55 -9.20 13.96 -21.29
CA GLN A 55 -10.26 14.88 -20.84
C GLN A 55 -11.52 14.80 -21.73
N THR A 56 -11.33 14.83 -23.06
CA THR A 56 -12.43 14.70 -24.02
C THR A 56 -13.14 13.34 -23.93
N ALA A 57 -12.36 12.26 -23.86
CA ALA A 57 -12.91 10.90 -23.77
C ALA A 57 -13.67 10.68 -22.45
N THR A 58 -13.11 11.16 -21.33
CA THR A 58 -13.74 11.14 -20.00
C THR A 58 -15.04 11.95 -19.99
N ALA A 59 -15.03 13.17 -20.55
CA ALA A 59 -16.22 14.01 -20.64
C ALA A 59 -17.32 13.37 -21.49
N TYR A 60 -16.97 12.83 -22.67
CA TYR A 60 -17.90 12.11 -23.54
C TYR A 60 -18.52 10.89 -22.84
N ASN A 61 -17.68 10.03 -22.26
CA ASN A 61 -18.12 8.83 -21.55
C ASN A 61 -19.01 9.16 -20.34
N THR A 62 -18.73 10.29 -19.68
CA THR A 62 -19.58 10.80 -18.58
C THR A 62 -20.92 11.27 -19.10
N ALA A 63 -20.96 12.05 -20.19
CA ALA A 63 -22.20 12.49 -20.82
C ALA A 63 -23.06 11.32 -21.31
N VAL A 64 -22.47 10.26 -21.89
CA VAL A 64 -23.22 9.05 -22.27
C VAL A 64 -23.81 8.33 -21.06
N ARG A 65 -23.07 8.24 -19.94
CA ARG A 65 -23.57 7.67 -18.68
C ARG A 65 -24.71 8.50 -18.11
N GLU A 66 -24.56 9.81 -18.06
CA GLU A 66 -25.58 10.75 -17.56
C GLU A 66 -26.83 10.71 -18.43
N HIS A 67 -26.70 10.75 -19.75
CA HIS A 67 -27.83 10.61 -20.66
C HIS A 67 -28.58 9.29 -20.40
N ASN A 68 -27.87 8.17 -20.29
CA ASN A 68 -28.47 6.88 -19.94
C ASN A 68 -29.07 6.84 -18.52
N ALA A 69 -28.59 7.67 -17.59
CA ALA A 69 -29.19 7.82 -16.27
C ALA A 69 -30.51 8.60 -16.38
N THR A 70 -30.52 9.74 -17.08
CA THR A 70 -31.73 10.54 -17.28
C THR A 70 -32.85 9.77 -18.00
N LEU A 71 -32.49 8.90 -18.94
CA LEU A 71 -33.48 8.03 -19.59
C LEU A 71 -34.21 7.10 -18.61
N ARG A 72 -33.61 6.78 -17.46
CA ARG A 72 -34.23 5.94 -16.42
C ARG A 72 -35.19 6.71 -15.51
N ASP A 73 -35.10 8.04 -15.49
CA ASP A 73 -35.96 8.87 -14.66
C ASP A 73 -37.40 8.92 -15.18
N ASP A 74 -37.60 8.64 -16.47
CA ASP A 74 -38.91 8.48 -17.08
C ASP A 74 -39.40 7.02 -16.98
N PRO A 75 -40.46 6.74 -16.20
CA PRO A 75 -41.03 5.39 -16.10
C PRO A 75 -41.50 4.82 -17.44
N ALA A 76 -41.85 5.66 -18.42
CA ALA A 76 -42.25 5.22 -19.76
C ALA A 76 -41.09 4.58 -20.54
N ASN A 77 -39.84 4.87 -20.19
CA ASN A 77 -38.65 4.30 -20.81
C ASN A 77 -38.24 2.94 -20.22
N LEU A 78 -38.91 2.51 -19.14
CA LEU A 78 -38.57 1.29 -18.41
C LEU A 78 -39.47 0.10 -18.80
N THR A 79 -38.91 -1.10 -18.75
CA THR A 79 -39.66 -2.36 -18.76
C THR A 79 -40.30 -2.60 -17.39
N LYS A 80 -41.23 -3.55 -17.31
CA LYS A 80 -41.80 -4.00 -16.02
C LYS A 80 -40.75 -4.47 -14.99
N SER A 81 -39.53 -4.79 -15.44
CA SER A 81 -38.39 -5.18 -14.62
C SER A 81 -37.43 -4.04 -14.29
N GLY A 82 -37.77 -2.77 -14.61
CA GLY A 82 -36.94 -1.60 -14.30
C GLY A 82 -35.72 -1.41 -15.22
N ARG A 83 -35.64 -2.13 -16.35
CA ARG A 83 -34.56 -1.95 -17.34
C ARG A 83 -35.00 -0.96 -18.41
N LEU A 84 -34.07 -0.21 -18.99
CA LEU A 84 -34.37 0.59 -20.19
C LEU A 84 -34.89 -0.31 -21.32
N LYS A 85 -35.95 0.14 -22.01
CA LYS A 85 -36.48 -0.53 -23.20
C LYS A 85 -35.40 -0.63 -24.29
N ARG A 86 -35.51 -1.68 -25.12
CA ARG A 86 -34.54 -1.97 -26.18
C ARG A 86 -34.42 -0.77 -27.14
N GLY A 87 -33.18 -0.39 -27.46
CA GLY A 87 -32.88 0.71 -28.39
C GLY A 87 -32.76 2.09 -27.75
N LEU A 88 -33.22 2.29 -26.50
CA LEU A 88 -33.09 3.59 -25.82
C LEU A 88 -31.68 3.85 -25.28
N ARG A 89 -30.99 2.81 -24.81
CA ARG A 89 -29.66 2.96 -24.23
C ARG A 89 -28.62 3.29 -25.32
N VAL A 90 -27.89 4.37 -25.12
CA VAL A 90 -26.70 4.69 -25.92
C VAL A 90 -25.55 3.78 -25.48
N ASN A 91 -24.99 3.00 -26.40
CA ASN A 91 -23.85 2.10 -26.17
C ASN A 91 -22.63 2.62 -26.94
N ASP A 92 -22.18 3.81 -26.56
CA ASP A 92 -21.01 4.43 -27.16
C ASP A 92 -20.03 4.89 -26.07
N SER A 93 -18.75 4.88 -26.42
CA SER A 93 -17.67 5.33 -25.54
C SER A 93 -16.41 5.65 -26.34
N MET A 94 -15.68 6.67 -25.90
CA MET A 94 -14.33 6.96 -26.38
C MET A 94 -13.29 6.17 -25.59
N ASP A 95 -12.25 5.71 -26.29
CA ASP A 95 -11.10 5.02 -25.67
C ASP A 95 -10.31 5.96 -24.76
N ILE A 96 -10.01 5.49 -23.55
CA ILE A 96 -9.10 6.13 -22.61
C ILE A 96 -7.69 5.61 -22.88
N LYS A 97 -6.74 6.52 -23.15
CA LYS A 97 -5.37 6.19 -23.57
C LYS A 97 -4.34 6.67 -22.56
N LYS A 98 -3.24 5.93 -22.39
CA LYS A 98 -2.10 6.44 -21.62
C LYS A 98 -1.33 7.50 -22.40
N PRO A 99 -0.80 8.55 -21.74
CA PRO A 99 0.16 9.45 -22.37
C PRO A 99 1.34 8.67 -22.92
N ASP A 100 1.88 9.13 -24.05
CA ASP A 100 3.07 8.55 -24.64
C ASP A 100 4.24 8.59 -23.65
N GLY A 101 4.91 7.45 -23.48
CA GLY A 101 5.99 7.28 -22.50
C GLY A 101 5.55 7.09 -21.04
N TYR A 102 4.24 7.17 -20.72
CA TYR A 102 3.77 6.90 -19.36
C TYR A 102 3.87 5.40 -19.04
N VAL A 103 4.62 5.07 -17.99
CA VAL A 103 4.66 3.73 -17.40
C VAL A 103 4.28 3.84 -15.93
N GLY A 104 3.11 3.27 -15.61
CA GLY A 104 2.59 3.24 -14.24
C GLY A 104 3.44 2.39 -13.30
N GLY A 105 3.40 2.69 -12.01
CA GLY A 105 4.06 1.89 -10.98
C GLY A 105 5.44 2.37 -10.52
N ARG A 106 6.00 3.45 -11.10
CA ARG A 106 7.25 4.05 -10.56
C ARG A 106 7.09 4.48 -9.10
N PHE A 107 5.98 5.14 -8.78
CA PHE A 107 5.71 5.56 -7.40
C PHE A 107 5.60 4.38 -6.44
N LYS A 108 4.79 3.39 -6.82
CA LYS A 108 4.62 2.13 -6.08
C LYS A 108 5.95 1.39 -5.86
N ASN A 109 6.87 1.47 -6.83
CA ASN A 109 8.19 0.88 -6.73
C ASN A 109 9.24 1.73 -6.01
N ASN A 110 8.90 2.89 -5.44
CA ASN A 110 9.87 3.79 -4.79
C ASN A 110 9.79 3.80 -3.26
N TRP A 111 9.19 2.77 -2.66
CA TRP A 111 9.27 2.60 -1.22
C TRP A 111 10.59 1.95 -0.82
N TYR A 112 11.29 2.61 0.11
CA TYR A 112 12.54 2.14 0.70
C TYR A 112 12.42 2.08 2.22
N VAL A 113 13.00 1.04 2.80
CA VAL A 113 13.10 0.83 4.25
C VAL A 113 14.55 1.05 4.68
N GLY A 114 14.76 1.72 5.81
CA GLY A 114 16.08 1.91 6.42
C GLY A 114 16.02 1.88 7.94
N PHE A 115 17.16 1.56 8.57
CA PHE A 115 17.32 1.58 10.02
C PHE A 115 18.24 2.72 10.42
N ASP A 116 17.81 3.50 11.41
CA ASP A 116 18.58 4.60 12.04
C ASP A 116 19.08 5.71 11.10
N SER A 117 18.84 5.56 9.81
CA SER A 117 19.12 6.52 8.75
C SER A 117 18.03 6.42 7.69
N GLN A 118 17.55 7.58 7.26
CA GLN A 118 16.51 7.70 6.26
C GLN A 118 17.10 7.40 4.85
N PRO A 119 16.58 6.42 4.10
CA PRO A 119 16.97 6.24 2.71
C PRO A 119 16.62 7.49 1.88
N THR A 120 17.55 7.95 1.05
CA THR A 120 17.39 9.17 0.20
C THR A 120 17.32 8.88 -1.29
N GLN A 121 17.51 7.61 -1.67
CA GLN A 121 17.52 7.17 -3.05
C GLN A 121 16.13 7.13 -3.69
N SER A 122 16.12 7.15 -5.03
CA SER A 122 14.97 6.87 -5.88
C SER A 122 15.35 5.96 -7.03
N ASN A 123 14.38 5.35 -7.69
CA ASN A 123 14.57 4.58 -8.92
C ASN A 123 13.60 5.03 -10.02
N ASP A 124 14.00 4.80 -11.27
CA ASP A 124 13.17 5.10 -12.44
C ASP A 124 12.45 3.87 -13.00
N THR A 125 12.73 2.69 -12.46
CA THR A 125 12.14 1.43 -12.93
C THR A 125 10.68 1.33 -12.48
N PRO A 126 9.72 1.31 -13.41
CA PRO A 126 8.32 1.14 -13.07
C PRO A 126 8.03 -0.31 -12.66
N ASP A 127 7.26 -0.49 -11.58
CA ASP A 127 6.71 -1.79 -11.19
C ASP A 127 5.30 -1.62 -10.61
N ALA A 128 4.29 -1.93 -11.42
CA ALA A 128 2.89 -1.83 -11.01
C ALA A 128 2.47 -2.90 -9.99
N SER A 129 3.24 -4.00 -9.86
CA SER A 129 2.99 -5.03 -8.86
C SER A 129 3.49 -4.62 -7.47
N GLY A 130 4.48 -3.73 -7.41
CA GLY A 130 5.13 -3.30 -6.17
C GLY A 130 6.11 -4.33 -5.56
N GLN A 131 6.33 -5.46 -6.23
CA GLN A 131 7.21 -6.53 -5.76
C GLN A 131 8.66 -6.06 -5.58
N GLY A 132 9.12 -5.11 -6.40
CA GLY A 132 10.43 -4.51 -6.24
C GLY A 132 10.59 -3.80 -4.90
N SER A 133 9.59 -3.02 -4.46
CA SER A 133 9.65 -2.34 -3.15
C SER A 133 9.53 -3.32 -1.99
N ASN A 134 8.60 -4.27 -2.10
CA ASN A 134 8.44 -5.30 -1.07
C ASN A 134 9.73 -6.10 -0.88
N SER A 135 10.29 -6.67 -1.93
CA SER A 135 11.53 -7.48 -1.84
C SER A 135 12.70 -6.71 -1.21
N ARG A 136 12.92 -5.45 -1.59
CA ARG A 136 13.97 -4.61 -0.99
C ARG A 136 13.71 -4.34 0.49
N GLY A 137 12.48 -3.97 0.83
CA GLY A 137 12.14 -3.68 2.23
C GLY A 137 12.15 -4.93 3.11
N LEU A 138 11.71 -6.09 2.60
CA LEU A 138 11.79 -7.37 3.30
C LEU A 138 13.24 -7.73 3.65
N ALA A 139 14.17 -7.56 2.71
CA ALA A 139 15.58 -7.83 2.95
C ALA A 139 16.18 -6.96 4.07
N VAL A 140 15.74 -5.69 4.17
CA VAL A 140 16.14 -4.81 5.28
C VAL A 140 15.48 -5.24 6.58
N LEU A 141 14.18 -5.49 6.56
CA LEU A 141 13.41 -5.88 7.75
C LEU A 141 13.92 -7.20 8.34
N GLU A 142 14.31 -8.18 7.53
CA GLU A 142 14.78 -9.49 7.99
C GLU A 142 15.95 -9.43 8.99
N VAL A 143 16.83 -8.45 8.84
CA VAL A 143 18.00 -8.27 9.72
C VAL A 143 17.72 -7.40 10.95
N PHE A 144 16.49 -6.94 11.15
CA PHE A 144 16.08 -6.20 12.35
C PHE A 144 16.37 -7.00 13.62
N ARG A 145 16.95 -6.34 14.63
CA ARG A 145 17.15 -6.89 15.98
C ARG A 145 16.80 -5.85 17.03
N VAL A 146 16.02 -6.26 18.02
CA VAL A 146 15.62 -5.44 19.15
C VAL A 146 16.83 -5.02 19.98
N GLY A 147 16.87 -3.75 20.37
CA GLY A 147 17.99 -3.17 21.09
C GLY A 147 19.22 -2.84 20.23
N GLN A 148 19.21 -3.16 18.93
CA GLN A 148 20.24 -2.73 17.98
C GLN A 148 19.76 -1.61 17.05
N VAL A 149 18.45 -1.58 16.76
CA VAL A 149 17.80 -0.57 15.91
C VAL A 149 16.93 0.32 16.79
N SER A 150 17.06 1.65 16.65
CA SER A 150 16.25 2.62 17.38
C SER A 150 15.07 3.14 16.56
N SER A 151 15.20 3.17 15.24
CA SER A 151 14.18 3.70 14.33
C SER A 151 14.13 2.96 13.00
N ILE A 152 12.92 2.78 12.48
CA ILE A 152 12.65 2.21 11.15
C ILE A 152 12.01 3.30 10.30
N TYR A 153 12.62 3.62 9.16
CA TYR A 153 12.13 4.59 8.20
C TYR A 153 11.47 3.90 7.02
N PHE A 154 10.31 4.39 6.61
CA PHE A 154 9.65 4.05 5.35
C PHE A 154 9.59 5.31 4.50
N THR A 155 10.20 5.28 3.32
CA THR A 155 10.43 6.50 2.53
C THR A 155 10.03 6.32 1.08
N ASN A 156 9.49 7.39 0.51
CA ASN A 156 9.34 7.55 -0.92
C ASN A 156 9.88 8.93 -1.31
N ASN A 157 11.05 8.96 -1.93
CA ASN A 157 11.81 10.20 -2.16
C ASN A 157 11.50 10.88 -3.50
N LEU A 158 10.40 10.48 -4.15
CA LEU A 158 10.01 11.09 -5.41
C LEU A 158 9.48 12.51 -5.19
N PRO A 159 9.83 13.50 -6.05
CA PRO A 159 9.46 14.90 -5.84
C PRO A 159 7.95 15.15 -5.68
N TYR A 160 7.12 14.27 -6.26
CA TYR A 160 5.67 14.35 -6.21
C TYR A 160 5.02 13.50 -5.11
N ALA A 161 5.82 12.83 -4.26
CA ALA A 161 5.32 11.95 -3.19
C ALA A 161 4.42 12.70 -2.20
N GLN A 162 4.83 13.90 -1.80
CA GLN A 162 4.05 14.74 -0.89
C GLN A 162 2.71 15.17 -1.51
N ALA A 163 2.67 15.44 -2.82
CA ALA A 163 1.42 15.77 -3.49
C ALA A 163 0.46 14.56 -3.50
N LEU A 164 0.98 13.35 -3.74
CA LEU A 164 0.18 12.13 -3.68
C LEU A 164 -0.32 11.82 -2.28
N GLU A 165 0.50 12.05 -1.25
CA GLU A 165 0.09 11.92 0.15
C GLU A 165 -1.05 12.88 0.50
N ASN A 166 -1.05 14.08 -0.09
CA ASN A 166 -2.07 15.10 0.13
C ASN A 166 -3.27 15.00 -0.85
N GLY A 167 -3.52 13.81 -1.43
CA GLY A 167 -4.75 13.53 -2.18
C GLY A 167 -4.74 13.89 -3.66
N HIS A 168 -3.57 14.17 -4.26
CA HIS A 168 -3.47 14.43 -5.71
C HIS A 168 -3.79 13.20 -6.58
N SER A 169 -3.97 12.02 -5.98
CA SER A 169 -4.50 10.84 -6.66
C SER A 169 -5.81 10.41 -6.04
N GLY A 170 -6.86 10.27 -6.85
CA GLY A 170 -8.11 9.65 -6.40
C GLY A 170 -8.01 8.14 -6.11
N GLN A 171 -6.88 7.47 -6.38
CA GLN A 171 -6.61 6.11 -5.87
C GLN A 171 -6.17 6.11 -4.40
N ALA A 172 -5.60 7.23 -3.93
CA ALA A 172 -5.15 7.41 -2.54
C ALA A 172 -5.54 8.80 -2.02
N PRO A 173 -6.84 9.15 -1.99
CA PRO A 173 -7.30 10.50 -1.66
C PRO A 173 -7.00 10.92 -0.22
N GLY A 174 -6.88 9.96 0.70
CA GLY A 174 -6.52 10.21 2.10
C GLY A 174 -5.04 10.05 2.42
N GLY A 175 -4.19 9.87 1.41
CA GLY A 175 -2.76 9.60 1.59
C GLY A 175 -2.46 8.15 1.95
N MET A 176 -1.23 7.73 1.70
CA MET A 176 -0.77 6.37 2.01
C MET A 176 -0.20 6.32 3.44
N VAL A 177 0.65 7.29 3.78
CA VAL A 177 1.36 7.32 5.07
C VAL A 177 0.40 7.64 6.20
N GLY A 178 -0.45 8.66 6.03
CA GLY A 178 -1.41 9.10 7.05
C GLY A 178 -2.40 7.99 7.43
N ILE A 179 -3.00 7.32 6.44
CA ILE A 179 -3.90 6.19 6.66
C ILE A 179 -3.15 5.03 7.33
N THR A 180 -1.96 4.67 6.84
CA THR A 180 -1.18 3.57 7.43
C THR A 180 -0.77 3.88 8.87
N ALA A 181 -0.47 5.14 9.19
CA ALA A 181 -0.15 5.55 10.55
C ALA A 181 -1.34 5.43 11.51
N LEU A 182 -2.56 5.74 11.05
CA LEU A 182 -3.79 5.50 11.82
C LEU A 182 -4.01 4.01 12.09
N ASP A 183 -3.68 3.15 11.12
CA ASP A 183 -3.83 1.70 11.21
C ASP A 183 -2.68 1.02 11.99
N ALA A 184 -1.61 1.73 12.33
CA ALA A 184 -0.38 1.15 12.87
C ALA A 184 -0.62 0.27 14.12
N ALA A 185 -1.48 0.72 15.05
CA ALA A 185 -1.81 -0.05 16.25
C ALA A 185 -2.53 -1.38 15.91
N GLN A 186 -3.35 -1.39 14.87
CA GLN A 186 -4.00 -2.61 14.39
C GLN A 186 -2.98 -3.57 13.77
N LEU A 187 -2.06 -3.06 12.94
CA LEU A 187 -1.01 -3.87 12.32
C LEU A 187 -0.09 -4.54 13.37
N PHE A 188 0.24 -3.83 14.44
CA PHE A 188 0.98 -4.40 15.57
C PHE A 188 0.19 -5.51 16.27
N ARG A 189 -1.12 -5.33 16.52
CA ARG A 189 -1.96 -6.35 17.16
C ARG A 189 -2.04 -7.62 16.34
N GLU A 190 -2.17 -7.49 15.02
CA GLU A 190 -2.16 -8.63 14.12
C GLU A 190 -0.83 -9.37 14.16
N ALA A 191 0.29 -8.66 14.03
CA ALA A 191 1.62 -9.24 14.10
C ALA A 191 1.86 -9.97 15.43
N MET A 192 1.49 -9.37 16.56
CA MET A 192 1.57 -10.03 17.87
C MET A 192 0.74 -11.31 17.94
N SER A 193 -0.47 -11.30 17.37
CA SER A 193 -1.33 -12.48 17.35
C SER A 193 -0.73 -13.59 16.47
N GLU A 194 -0.16 -13.25 15.32
CA GLU A 194 0.48 -14.21 14.41
C GLU A 194 1.66 -14.91 15.07
N VAL A 195 2.58 -14.14 15.68
CA VAL A 195 3.75 -14.67 16.39
C VAL A 195 3.32 -15.59 17.54
N ARG A 196 2.35 -15.15 18.35
CA ARG A 196 1.84 -15.97 19.46
C ARG A 196 1.21 -17.29 18.98
N ASN A 197 0.63 -17.30 17.79
CA ASN A 197 -0.02 -18.48 17.21
C ASN A 197 0.92 -19.33 16.35
N GLY A 198 2.19 -18.93 16.18
CA GLY A 198 3.17 -19.63 15.33
C GLY A 198 2.84 -19.62 13.84
N GLN A 199 2.10 -18.60 13.36
CA GLN A 199 1.70 -18.43 11.95
C GLN A 199 2.70 -17.63 11.18
#